data_AF-A0A958MRK0-F1
#
_entry.id   AF-A0A958MRK0-F1
#
_cell.length_a   1.000
_cell.length_b   1.000
_cell.length_c   1.000
_cell.angle_alpha   90.00
_cell.angle_beta   90.00
_cell.angle_gamma   90.00
#
_symmetry.space_group_name_H-M   'P 1'
#
loop_
_entity.id
_entity.type
_entity.pdbx_description
1 polymer ?
#
loop_
_entity_poly.entity_id
_entity_poly.type
_entity_poly.pdbx_seq_one_letter_code
_entity_poly.pdbx_strand_id
1 'polypeptide(L)' 'EETTVLNVPCLTLRKNTERPITITEGTNRLVGVETQNILEGFHAIATISPKSPPLWDGKTASRIVKILEAL' A
#
# COMPACT_ATOMS: atom_id res chain seq x y z
N GLU A 1 1.20 -0.95 -4.03
CA GLU A 1 -0.12 -1.60 -3.88
C GLU A 1 0.06 -3.11 -3.74
N GLU A 2 0.75 -3.76 -4.69
CA GLU A 2 1.09 -5.19 -4.64
C GLU A 2 1.68 -5.63 -3.29
N THR A 3 2.66 -4.89 -2.75
CA THR A 3 3.28 -5.20 -1.46
C THR A 3 2.26 -5.24 -0.31
N THR A 4 1.21 -4.41 -0.36
CA THR A 4 0.15 -4.41 0.64
C THR A 4 -0.78 -5.61 0.48
N VAL A 5 -1.11 -6.00 -0.75
CA VAL A 5 -1.87 -7.23 -1.02
C VAL A 5 -1.10 -8.47 -0.55
N LEU A 6 0.22 -8.49 -0.78
CA LEU A 6 1.09 -9.61 -0.43
C LEU A 6 1.56 -9.59 1.04
N ASN A 7 1.12 -8.61 1.83
CA ASN A 7 1.58 -8.40 3.21
C ASN A 7 3.11 -8.29 3.35
N VAL A 8 3.76 -7.65 2.38
CA VAL A 8 5.20 -7.36 2.37
C VAL A 8 5.43 -5.90 2.79
N PRO A 9 6.20 -5.64 3.86
CA PRO A 9 6.57 -4.28 4.25
C PRO A 9 7.37 -3.55 3.16
N CYS A 10 7.09 -2.26 2.95
CA CYS A 10 7.68 -1.48 1.86
C CYS A 10 8.10 -0.07 2.30
N LEU A 11 9.28 0.37 1.88
CA LEU A 11 9.74 1.75 2.05
C LEU A 11 9.74 2.45 0.69
N THR A 12 9.00 3.54 0.57
CA THR A 12 9.01 4.38 -0.62
C THR A 12 10.05 5.48 -0.49
N LEU A 13 11.06 5.43 -1.36
CA LEU A 13 12.15 6.42 -1.44
C LEU A 13 11.76 7.67 -2.25
N ARG A 14 10.57 8.21 -1.96
CA ARG A 14 10.04 9.45 -2.54
C ARG A 14 9.48 10.31 -1.43
N LYS A 15 9.32 11.61 -1.68
CA LYS A 15 8.67 12.56 -0.75
C LYS A 15 7.14 12.48 -0.78
N ASN A 16 6.57 11.83 -1.79
CA ASN A 16 5.13 11.74 -1.99
C ASN A 16 4.74 10.41 -2.66
N THR A 17 3.45 10.11 -2.61
CA THR A 17 2.84 8.99 -3.33
C THR A 17 1.43 9.34 -3.76
N GLU A 18 1.06 8.88 -4.95
CA GLU A 18 -0.30 8.85 -5.47
C GLU A 18 -1.15 7.71 -4.89
N ARG A 19 -0.58 6.89 -4.00
CA ARG A 19 -1.22 5.73 -3.34
C ARG A 19 -1.28 5.87 -1.81
N PRO A 20 -1.94 6.89 -1.26
CA PRO A 20 -1.93 7.16 0.19
C PRO A 20 -2.48 6.00 1.02
N ILE A 21 -3.41 5.22 0.45
CA ILE A 21 -4.01 4.05 1.10
C ILE A 21 -2.97 2.98 1.48
N THR A 22 -1.88 2.88 0.71
CA THR A 22 -0.78 1.95 1.02
C THR A 22 -0.03 2.32 2.29
N ILE A 23 -0.15 3.56 2.75
CA ILE A 23 0.45 4.08 3.98
C ILE A 23 -0.53 4.04 5.14
N THR A 24 -1.77 4.51 4.92
CA THR A 24 -2.76 4.63 5.99
C THR A 24 -3.34 3.28 6.43
N GLU A 25 -3.42 2.32 5.50
CA GLU A 25 -4.04 1.00 5.74
C GLU A 25 -3.17 -0.16 5.27
N GLY A 26 -2.13 0.12 4.50
CA GLY A 26 -1.27 -0.88 3.89
C GLY A 26 0.06 -1.08 4.61
N THR A 27 1.01 -1.61 3.83
CA THR A 27 2.34 -2.04 4.31
C THR A 27 3.45 -1.02 4.03
N ASN A 28 3.11 0.13 3.43
CA ASN A 28 4.08 1.06 2.88
C ASN A 28 4.36 2.23 3.82
N ARG A 29 5.58 2.77 3.76
CA ARG A 29 5.96 4.00 4.47
C ARG A 29 6.80 4.88 3.56
N LEU A 30 6.49 6.18 3.51
CA LEU A 30 7.35 7.18 2.86
C LEU A 30 8.53 7.52 3.77
N VAL A 31 9.75 7.46 3.23
CA VAL A 31 10.97 7.84 3.96
C VAL A 31 11.81 8.89 3.24
N GLY A 32 11.45 9.22 1.99
CA GLY A 32 12.28 10.12 1.18
C GLY A 32 13.62 9.49 0.81
N VAL A 33 14.66 10.30 0.66
CA VAL A 33 15.97 9.85 0.16
C VAL A 33 17.11 10.08 1.16
N GLU A 34 16.80 10.62 2.35
CA GLU A 34 17.80 10.84 3.39
C GLU A 34 18.17 9.51 4.04
N THR A 35 19.46 9.18 4.07
CA THR A 35 19.97 7.91 4.60
C THR A 35 19.45 7.62 6.00
N GLN A 36 19.43 8.63 6.87
CA GLN A 36 18.97 8.49 8.24
C GLN A 36 17.49 8.04 8.30
N ASN A 37 16.61 8.66 7.51
CA ASN A 37 15.20 8.30 7.45
C ASN A 37 14.98 6.88 6.90
N ILE A 38 15.80 6.46 5.94
CA ILE A 38 15.75 5.12 5.35
C ILE A 38 16.10 4.08 6.41
N LEU A 39 17.17 4.30 7.18
CA LEU A 39 17.60 3.39 8.25
C LEU A 39 16.56 3.31 9.37
N GLU A 40 16.03 4.45 9.83
CA GLU A 40 14.96 4.49 10.82
C GLU A 40 13.69 3.78 10.32
N GLY A 41 13.33 4.02 9.06
CA GLY A 41 12.24 3.32 8.39
C GLY A 41 12.45 1.82 8.37
N PHE A 42 13.65 1.36 8.02
CA PHE A 42 14.00 -0.07 7.95
C PHE A 42 13.91 -0.75 9.31
N HIS A 43 14.43 -0.13 10.37
CA HIS A 43 14.34 -0.71 11.72
C HIS A 43 12.90 -0.77 12.24
N ALA A 44 12.04 0.16 11.85
CA ALA A 44 10.65 0.22 12.30
C ALA A 44 9.67 -0.57 11.39
N ILE A 45 10.03 -0.93 10.15
CA ILE A 45 9.07 -1.46 9.18
C ILE A 45 8.49 -2.83 9.59
N ALA A 46 9.22 -3.62 10.38
CA ALA A 46 8.78 -4.93 10.83
C ALA A 46 7.57 -4.89 11.79
N THR A 47 7.27 -3.73 12.38
CA THR A 47 6.14 -3.56 13.32
C THR A 47 4.86 -3.09 12.63
N ILE A 48 4.89 -2.91 11.30
CA ILE A 48 3.70 -2.52 10.55
C ILE A 48 2.65 -3.64 10.62
N SER A 49 1.46 -3.28 11.06
CA SER A 49 0.27 -4.13 11.07
C SER A 49 -0.77 -3.54 10.13
N PRO A 50 -0.81 -3.98 8.85
CA PRO A 50 -1.73 -3.43 7.86
C PRO A 50 -3.17 -3.87 8.16
N LYS A 51 -4.13 -3.00 7.82
CA LYS A 51 -5.57 -3.24 8.06
C LYS A 51 -6.26 -3.93 6.88
N SER A 52 -5.54 -4.15 5.77
CA SER A 52 -6.05 -4.58 4.47
C SER A 52 -7.09 -3.60 3.88
N PRO A 53 -6.74 -2.83 2.83
CA PRO A 53 -7.64 -1.84 2.29
C PRO A 53 -8.99 -2.43 1.79
N PRO A 54 -10.11 -1.71 1.97
CA PRO A 54 -11.42 -2.14 1.49
C PRO A 54 -11.42 -2.45 -0.02
N LEU A 55 -12.17 -3.49 -0.41
CA LEU A 55 -12.36 -3.93 -1.81
C LEU A 55 -11.11 -4.47 -2.51
N TRP A 56 -9.99 -4.65 -1.79
CA TRP A 56 -8.80 -5.33 -2.30
C TRP A 56 -8.93 -6.85 -2.21
N ASP A 57 -10.07 -7.37 -2.66
CA ASP A 57 -10.48 -8.77 -2.54
C ASP A 57 -10.36 -9.55 -3.87
N GLY A 58 -9.71 -8.95 -4.88
CA GLY A 58 -9.53 -9.55 -6.20
C GLY A 58 -10.80 -9.59 -7.06
N LYS A 59 -11.92 -8.98 -6.64
CA LYS A 59 -13.20 -9.05 -7.37
C LYS A 59 -13.49 -7.85 -8.29
N THR A 60 -12.48 -7.03 -8.61
CA THR A 60 -12.65 -5.81 -9.43
C THR A 60 -13.26 -6.11 -10.80
N ALA A 61 -12.74 -7.11 -11.53
CA ALA A 61 -13.23 -7.44 -12.87
C ALA A 61 -14.72 -7.81 -12.87
N SER A 62 -15.15 -8.72 -11.97
CA SER A 62 -16.55 -9.12 -11.87
C SER A 62 -17.49 -7.95 -11.51
N ARG A 63 -17.03 -7.01 -10.66
CA ARG A 63 -17.81 -5.80 -10.35
C ARG A 63 -17.98 -4.89 -11.57
N ILE A 64 -16.92 -4.70 -12.35
CA ILE A 64 -16.97 -3.86 -13.55
C ILE A 64 -17.90 -4.47 -14.61
N VAL A 65 -17.78 -5.77 -14.89
CA VAL A 65 -18.66 -6.47 -15.85
C VAL A 65 -20.13 -6.28 -15.46
N LYS A 66 -20.47 -6.50 -14.18
CA LYS A 66 -21.83 -6.31 -13.68
C LYS A 66 -22.37 -4.88 -13.88
N ILE A 67 -21.52 -3.87 -13.79
CA ILE A 67 -21.93 -2.47 -14.03
C ILE A 67 -22.21 -2.27 -15.52
N LEU A 68 -21.32 -2.76 -16.40
CA LEU A 68 -21.46 -2.61 -17.85
C LEU A 68 -22.70 -3.34 -18.40
N GLU A 69 -23.03 -4.50 -17.86
CA GLU A 69 -24.26 -5.25 -18.21
C GLU A 69 -25.55 -4.57 -17.73
N ALA A 70 -25.45 -3.64 -16.78
CA ALA A 70 -26.58 -2.89 -16.23
C ALA A 70 -26.75 -1.48 -16.86
N LEU A 71 -25.87 -1.10 -17.79
CA LEU A 71 -26.01 0.10 -18.63
C LEU A 71 -26.94 -0.16 -19.82
#